data_AF-A0A1Q3JQQ2-F1
#
_entry.id   AF-A0A1Q3JQQ2-F1
#
_cell.length_a   1.000
_cell.length_b   1.000
_cell.length_c   1.000
_cell.angle_alpha   90.00
_cell.angle_beta   90.00
_cell.angle_gamma   90.00
#
_symmetry.space_group_name_H-M   'P 1'
#
loop_
_entity.id
_entity.type
_entity.pdbx_description
1 polymer ?
#
loop_
_entity_poly.entity_id
_entity_poly.type
_entity_poly.pdbx_seq_one_letter_code
_entity_poly.pdbx_strand_id
1 'polypeptide(L)'
;MKEAWGAILGWLDARDLRKFGPRAFGVIHDHARSTDPMALRYDACVELVPGLSAAPECGIVRKVTPGGAYAQGCLQGGYEQISDGFRYMCSQWAEAENLRIDTSRPLMEIYLNDPAKTPRDEWLTQLCVPIRTEPDPRKLLHVRDEELELDS
;
A
#
# COMPACT_ATOMS: atom_id res chain seq x y z
N MET A 1 7.95 -12.40 -5.07
CA MET A 1 6.62 -11.93 -5.54
C MET A 1 5.86 -13.01 -6.31
N LYS A 2 6.34 -13.50 -7.47
CA LYS A 2 5.62 -14.51 -8.29
C LYS A 2 5.25 -15.78 -7.52
N GLU A 3 6.16 -16.30 -6.69
CA GLU A 3 5.91 -17.48 -5.86
C GLU A 3 4.83 -17.24 -4.80
N ALA A 4 4.82 -16.08 -4.13
CA ALA A 4 3.81 -15.72 -3.15
C ALA A 4 2.41 -15.63 -3.77
N TRP A 5 2.30 -15.01 -4.95
CA TRP A 5 1.05 -14.99 -5.73
C TRP A 5 0.62 -16.38 -6.14
N GLY A 6 1.55 -17.22 -6.64
CA GLY A 6 1.24 -18.61 -6.98
C GLY A 6 0.70 -19.40 -5.79
N ALA A 7 1.30 -19.24 -4.61
CA ALA A 7 0.90 -19.92 -3.39
C ALA A 7 -0.53 -19.53 -2.94
N ILE A 8 -0.81 -18.22 -2.82
CA ILE A 8 -2.13 -17.78 -2.35
C ILE A 8 -3.24 -18.05 -3.37
N LEU A 9 -2.97 -17.89 -4.67
CA LEU A 9 -3.95 -18.17 -5.71
C LEU A 9 -4.23 -19.67 -5.81
N GLY A 10 -3.20 -20.52 -5.75
CA GLY A 10 -3.38 -21.97 -5.73
C GLY A 10 -4.14 -22.45 -4.48
N TRP A 11 -3.87 -21.84 -3.32
CA TRP A 11 -4.59 -22.13 -2.08
C TRP A 11 -6.08 -21.77 -2.17
N LEU A 12 -6.41 -20.63 -2.80
CA LEU A 12 -7.79 -20.21 -3.06
C LEU A 12 -8.51 -21.13 -4.06
N ASP A 13 -7.83 -21.51 -5.13
CA ASP A 13 -8.38 -22.36 -6.19
C ASP A 13 -8.72 -23.75 -5.68
N ALA A 14 -7.81 -24.37 -4.93
CA ALA A 14 -7.99 -25.71 -4.36
C ALA A 14 -9.19 -25.82 -3.41
N ARG A 15 -9.73 -24.68 -2.96
CA ARG A 15 -10.83 -24.59 -1.99
C ARG A 15 -12.06 -23.88 -2.56
N ASP A 16 -12.08 -23.58 -3.86
CA ASP A 16 -13.15 -22.84 -4.53
C ASP A 16 -13.48 -21.51 -3.82
N LEU A 17 -12.45 -20.83 -3.33
CA LEU A 17 -12.58 -19.58 -2.56
C LEU A 17 -12.53 -18.34 -3.43
N ARG A 18 -12.06 -18.46 -4.69
CA ARG A 18 -12.09 -17.36 -5.67
C ARG A 18 -13.49 -16.82 -5.93
N LYS A 19 -14.53 -17.65 -5.78
CA LYS A 19 -15.93 -17.26 -6.00
C LYS A 19 -16.41 -16.09 -5.12
N PHE A 20 -15.77 -15.87 -3.97
CA PHE A 20 -16.08 -14.76 -3.09
C PHE A 20 -15.53 -13.42 -3.59
N GLY A 21 -14.72 -13.43 -4.66
CA GLY A 21 -14.13 -12.23 -5.25
C GLY A 21 -13.35 -11.37 -4.24
N PRO A 22 -12.51 -11.94 -3.35
CA PRO A 22 -11.81 -11.14 -2.38
C PRO A 22 -10.84 -10.19 -3.08
N ARG A 23 -10.73 -8.96 -2.58
CA ARG A 23 -9.76 -8.00 -3.11
C ARG A 23 -8.35 -8.52 -2.86
N ALA A 24 -7.52 -8.45 -3.89
CA ALA A 24 -6.12 -8.84 -3.85
C ALA A 24 -5.24 -7.60 -3.60
N PHE A 25 -4.21 -7.75 -2.78
CA PHE A 25 -3.25 -6.67 -2.53
C PHE A 25 -1.87 -7.22 -2.16
N GLY A 26 -0.82 -6.48 -2.50
CA GLY A 26 0.54 -6.74 -2.08
C GLY A 26 0.93 -5.86 -0.89
N VAL A 27 1.69 -6.42 0.04
CA VAL A 27 2.30 -5.68 1.17
C VAL A 27 3.80 -5.72 1.02
N ILE A 28 4.41 -4.54 0.86
CA ILE A 28 5.85 -4.37 0.64
C ILE A 28 6.45 -3.87 1.95
N HIS A 29 7.20 -4.73 2.63
CA HIS A 29 7.74 -4.45 3.96
C HIS A 29 9.05 -3.67 3.93
N ASP A 30 9.77 -3.75 2.82
CA ASP A 30 11.09 -3.16 2.68
C ASP A 30 11.10 -2.03 1.66
N HIS A 31 11.74 -0.91 1.99
CA HIS A 31 11.88 0.20 1.07
C HIS A 31 12.97 -0.09 0.04
N ALA A 32 12.58 -0.13 -1.24
CA ALA A 32 13.46 -0.50 -2.36
C ALA A 32 14.73 0.35 -2.52
N ARG A 33 14.83 1.52 -1.86
CA ARG A 33 16.04 2.37 -1.92
C ARG A 33 17.25 1.79 -1.19
N SER A 34 17.06 0.85 -0.26
CA SER A 34 18.12 0.37 0.64
C SER A 34 18.23 -1.15 0.74
N THR A 35 17.36 -1.90 0.07
CA THR A 35 17.24 -3.35 0.25
C THR A 35 17.68 -4.08 -1.00
N ASP A 36 18.59 -5.04 -0.84
CA ASP A 36 18.96 -6.00 -1.88
C ASP A 36 17.69 -6.61 -2.49
N PRO A 37 17.53 -6.67 -3.82
CA PRO A 37 16.40 -7.33 -4.47
C PRO A 37 16.11 -8.75 -3.94
N MET A 38 17.13 -9.47 -3.46
CA MET A 38 17.02 -10.80 -2.85
C MET A 38 16.52 -10.78 -1.40
N ALA A 39 16.54 -9.63 -0.74
CA ALA A 39 16.09 -9.43 0.64
C ALA A 39 14.72 -8.75 0.76
N LEU A 40 14.06 -8.41 -0.36
CA LEU A 40 12.74 -7.79 -0.36
C LEU A 40 11.66 -8.74 0.19
N ARG A 41 11.14 -8.43 1.37
CA ARG A 41 10.01 -9.12 1.98
C ARG A 41 8.71 -8.57 1.42
N TYR A 42 7.90 -9.51 0.92
CA TYR A 42 6.65 -9.23 0.24
C TYR A 42 5.60 -10.25 0.66
N ASP A 43 4.42 -9.79 1.06
CA ASP A 43 3.25 -10.65 1.24
C ASP A 43 2.27 -10.45 0.07
N ALA A 44 1.87 -11.54 -0.59
CA ALA A 44 0.70 -11.55 -1.46
C ALA A 44 -0.53 -11.83 -0.59
N CYS A 45 -1.53 -10.95 -0.64
CA CYS A 45 -2.66 -10.98 0.27
C CYS A 45 -3.98 -10.97 -0.48
N VAL A 46 -5.00 -11.55 0.16
CA VAL A 46 -6.39 -11.31 -0.19
C VAL A 46 -7.16 -10.91 1.07
N GLU A 47 -8.18 -10.08 0.89
CA GLU A 47 -9.04 -9.66 1.99
C GLU A 47 -9.89 -10.82 2.50
N LEU A 48 -9.98 -10.95 3.83
CA LEU A 48 -10.92 -11.87 4.46
C LEU A 48 -12.34 -11.30 4.40
N VAL A 49 -13.08 -11.67 3.36
CA VAL A 49 -14.49 -11.32 3.18
C VAL A 49 -15.41 -12.33 3.90
N PRO A 50 -16.66 -11.98 4.24
CA PRO A 50 -17.62 -12.93 4.81
C PRO A 50 -17.75 -14.19 3.95
N GLY A 51 -17.68 -15.36 4.58
CA GLY A 51 -17.67 -16.66 3.89
C GLY A 51 -16.28 -17.17 3.50
N LEU A 52 -15.27 -16.30 3.45
CA LEU A 52 -13.88 -16.69 3.24
C LEU A 52 -13.24 -17.13 4.57
N SER A 53 -13.59 -18.33 5.03
CA SER A 53 -13.00 -18.93 6.23
C SER A 53 -12.31 -20.25 5.88
N ALA A 54 -10.99 -20.23 5.89
CA ALA A 54 -10.18 -21.44 5.85
C ALA A 54 -9.03 -21.34 6.84
N ALA A 55 -8.70 -22.46 7.49
CA ALA A 55 -7.60 -22.52 8.44
C ALA A 55 -6.29 -22.12 7.74
N PRO A 56 -5.38 -21.41 8.45
CA PRO A 56 -4.01 -21.21 7.96
C PRO A 56 -3.36 -22.55 7.57
N GLU A 57 -2.48 -22.49 6.58
CA GLU A 57 -1.68 -23.64 6.12
C GLU A 57 -0.20 -23.20 6.06
N CYS A 58 0.74 -24.14 5.92
CA CYS A 58 2.15 -23.79 5.79
C CYS A 58 2.34 -22.73 4.67
N GLY A 59 2.89 -21.57 5.02
CA GLY A 59 3.08 -20.43 4.11
C GLY A 59 1.85 -19.52 3.90
N ILE A 60 0.65 -19.89 4.38
CA ILE A 60 -0.57 -19.07 4.31
C ILE A 60 -1.01 -18.71 5.73
N VAL A 61 -0.91 -17.43 6.07
CA VAL A 61 -1.19 -16.93 7.43
C VAL A 61 -2.27 -15.86 7.41
N ARG A 62 -2.99 -15.75 8.53
CA ARG A 62 -3.90 -14.63 8.77
C ARG A 62 -3.14 -13.52 9.48
N LYS A 63 -3.23 -12.30 8.97
CA LYS A 63 -2.65 -11.10 9.57
C LYS A 63 -3.67 -9.97 9.57
N VAL A 64 -3.55 -9.06 10.52
CA VAL A 64 -4.26 -7.78 10.52
C VAL A 64 -3.27 -6.74 10.05
N THR A 65 -3.60 -6.02 8.99
CA THR A 65 -2.81 -4.88 8.52
C THR A 65 -3.00 -3.70 9.47
N PRO A 66 -1.93 -3.00 9.89
CA PRO A 66 -2.07 -1.79 10.69
C PRO A 66 -2.97 -0.76 9.99
N GLY A 67 -3.90 -0.17 10.75
CA GLY A 67 -4.69 0.96 10.27
C GLY A 67 -3.88 2.26 10.21
N GLY A 68 -4.58 3.38 10.06
CA GLY A 68 -4.02 4.72 10.04
C GLY A 68 -4.11 5.40 8.68
N ALA A 69 -3.55 6.60 8.57
CA ALA A 69 -3.64 7.39 7.36
C ALA A 69 -2.68 6.87 6.27
N TYR A 70 -3.18 6.89 5.04
CA TYR A 70 -2.45 6.56 3.82
C TYR A 70 -2.72 7.64 2.78
N ALA A 71 -1.67 8.05 2.08
CA ALA A 71 -1.78 8.79 0.85
C ALA A 71 -1.95 7.81 -0.32
N GLN A 72 -2.87 8.09 -1.23
CA GLN A 72 -3.32 7.15 -2.26
C GLN A 72 -3.12 7.72 -3.67
N GLY A 73 -2.57 6.92 -4.57
CA GLY A 73 -2.46 7.23 -6.00
C GLY A 73 -2.94 6.05 -6.84
N CYS A 74 -3.69 6.31 -7.91
CA CYS A 74 -4.18 5.26 -8.81
C CYS A 74 -3.30 5.20 -10.05
N LEU A 75 -2.71 4.03 -10.30
CA LEU A 75 -1.91 3.74 -11.47
C LEU A 75 -2.76 2.98 -12.48
N GLN A 76 -2.80 3.48 -13.71
CA GLN A 76 -3.37 2.77 -14.85
C GLN A 76 -2.24 2.25 -15.74
N GLY A 77 -2.23 0.93 -15.99
CA GLY A 77 -1.24 0.25 -16.82
C GLY A 77 -0.57 -0.94 -16.14
N GLY A 78 0.51 -1.42 -16.77
CA GLY A 78 1.21 -2.64 -16.34
C GLY A 78 1.91 -2.52 -14.98
N TYR A 79 2.00 -3.64 -14.27
CA TYR A 79 2.58 -3.70 -12.91
C TYR A 79 4.06 -3.32 -12.82
N GLU A 80 4.81 -3.30 -13.93
CA GLU A 80 6.17 -2.78 -13.99
C GLU A 80 6.28 -1.30 -13.60
N GLN A 81 5.18 -0.54 -13.72
CA GLN A 81 5.14 0.88 -13.39
C GLN A 81 4.97 1.14 -11.89
N ILE A 82 4.63 0.12 -11.09
CA ILE A 82 4.31 0.27 -9.66
C ILE A 82 5.49 0.84 -8.86
N SER A 83 6.69 0.32 -9.11
CA SER A 83 7.92 0.78 -8.45
C SER A 83 8.16 2.27 -8.68
N ASP A 84 7.90 2.73 -9.92
CA ASP A 84 8.05 4.14 -10.29
C ASP A 84 6.95 5.01 -9.69
N GLY A 85 5.71 4.51 -9.64
CA GLY A 85 4.61 5.16 -8.94
C GLY A 85 4.90 5.38 -7.46
N PHE A 86 5.37 4.36 -6.74
CA PHE A 86 5.78 4.52 -5.34
C PHE A 86 6.96 5.47 -5.18
N ARG A 87 7.95 5.43 -6.08
CA ARG A 87 9.09 6.34 -6.07
C ARG A 87 8.65 7.79 -6.22
N TYR A 88 7.74 8.07 -7.15
CA TYR A 88 7.13 9.39 -7.34
C TYR A 88 6.35 9.83 -6.09
N MET A 89 5.47 8.97 -5.58
CA MET A 89 4.65 9.27 -4.40
C MET A 89 5.50 9.56 -3.15
N CYS A 90 6.55 8.77 -2.91
CA CYS A 90 7.43 8.92 -1.75
C CYS A 90 8.47 10.05 -1.90
N SER A 91 8.50 10.76 -3.03
CA SER A 91 9.44 11.87 -3.27
C SER A 91 8.68 13.15 -3.64
N GLN A 92 8.55 13.42 -4.94
CA GLN A 92 8.03 14.67 -5.48
C GLN A 92 6.62 14.98 -4.96
N TRP A 93 5.73 13.97 -4.97
CA TRP A 93 4.36 14.19 -4.53
C TRP A 93 4.26 14.41 -3.02
N ALA A 94 4.96 13.62 -2.21
CA ALA A 94 4.99 13.83 -0.76
C ALA A 94 5.56 15.20 -0.38
N GLU A 95 6.60 15.69 -1.09
CA GLU A 95 7.13 17.03 -0.88
C GLU A 95 6.12 18.12 -1.25
N ALA A 96 5.48 18.00 -2.42
CA ALA A 96 4.49 18.96 -2.91
C ALA A 96 3.26 19.05 -1.99
N GLU A 97 2.76 17.91 -1.52
CA GLU A 97 1.60 17.82 -0.63
C GLU A 97 1.97 17.99 0.86
N ASN A 98 3.24 18.24 1.16
CA ASN A 98 3.75 18.38 2.52
C ASN A 98 3.42 17.16 3.42
N LEU A 99 3.53 15.97 2.86
CA LEU A 99 3.24 14.71 3.54
C LEU A 99 4.48 14.15 4.20
N ARG A 100 4.30 13.63 5.41
CA ARG A 100 5.35 12.91 6.14
C ARG A 100 5.14 11.42 5.99
N ILE A 101 5.99 10.77 5.18
CA ILE A 101 5.94 9.32 4.99
C ILE A 101 6.28 8.60 6.30
N ASP A 102 5.47 7.62 6.66
CA ASP A 102 5.67 6.78 7.83
C ASP A 102 6.39 5.48 7.45
N THR A 103 7.71 5.50 7.56
CA THR A 103 8.58 4.36 7.21
C THR A 103 8.49 3.18 8.18
N SER A 104 7.69 3.28 9.25
CA SER A 104 7.45 2.16 10.18
C SER A 104 6.35 1.21 9.69
N ARG A 105 5.54 1.64 8.72
CA ARG A 105 4.46 0.87 8.12
C ARG A 105 4.79 0.51 6.67
N PRO A 106 4.29 -0.64 6.18
CA PRO A 106 4.58 -1.09 4.82
C PRO A 106 3.83 -0.26 3.77
N LEU A 107 4.37 -0.25 2.55
CA LEU A 107 3.64 0.19 1.36
C LEU A 107 2.62 -0.89 0.95
N MET A 108 1.51 -0.49 0.33
CA MET A 108 0.53 -1.44 -0.19
C MET A 108 0.11 -1.12 -1.62
N GLU A 109 0.01 -2.16 -2.43
CA GLU A 109 -0.55 -2.12 -3.79
C GLU A 109 -1.86 -2.90 -3.79
N ILE A 110 -2.98 -2.28 -4.18
CA ILE A 110 -4.30 -2.93 -4.22
C ILE A 110 -4.71 -3.05 -5.68
N TYR A 111 -4.98 -4.27 -6.14
CA TYR A 111 -5.40 -4.53 -7.52
C TYR A 111 -6.92 -4.34 -7.61
N LEU A 112 -7.32 -3.30 -8.35
CA LEU A 112 -8.72 -2.85 -8.38
C LEU A 112 -9.56 -3.62 -9.42
N ASN A 113 -8.92 -4.27 -10.39
CA ASN A 113 -9.56 -5.09 -11.41
C ASN A 113 -8.81 -6.40 -11.65
N ASP A 114 -9.49 -7.33 -12.31
CA ASP A 114 -8.96 -8.67 -12.59
C ASP A 114 -8.09 -8.63 -13.85
N PRO A 115 -6.76 -8.86 -13.74
CA PRO A 115 -5.87 -8.83 -14.89
C PRO A 115 -6.12 -9.96 -15.89
N ALA A 116 -6.85 -11.01 -15.51
CA ALA A 116 -7.26 -12.07 -16.43
C ALA A 116 -8.45 -11.67 -17.31
N LYS A 117 -9.16 -10.59 -16.97
CA LYS A 117 -10.37 -10.10 -17.66
C LYS A 117 -10.20 -8.71 -18.25
N THR A 118 -9.12 -8.02 -17.90
CA THR A 118 -8.90 -6.61 -18.25
C THR A 118 -7.67 -6.49 -19.15
N PRO A 119 -7.72 -5.72 -20.24
CA PRO A 119 -6.55 -5.37 -21.03
C PRO A 119 -5.45 -4.72 -20.17
N ARG A 120 -4.19 -4.97 -20.51
CA ARG A 120 -3.03 -4.57 -19.68
C ARG A 120 -2.91 -3.06 -19.47
N ASP A 121 -3.29 -2.28 -20.46
CA ASP A 121 -3.34 -0.81 -20.45
C ASP A 121 -4.52 -0.24 -19.65
N GLU A 122 -5.47 -1.09 -19.27
CA GLU A 122 -6.61 -0.75 -18.41
C GLU A 122 -6.49 -1.34 -17.00
N TRP A 123 -5.38 -2.02 -16.68
CA TRP A 123 -5.14 -2.50 -15.31
C TRP A 123 -5.08 -1.32 -14.35
N LEU A 124 -5.79 -1.45 -13.22
CA LEU A 124 -5.86 -0.41 -12.20
C LEU A 124 -5.25 -0.91 -10.90
N THR A 125 -4.23 -0.21 -10.42
CA THR A 125 -3.56 -0.51 -9.16
C THR A 125 -3.56 0.72 -8.26
N GLN A 126 -4.16 0.61 -7.08
CA GLN A 126 -4.08 1.63 -6.05
C GLN A 126 -2.79 1.49 -5.26
N LEU A 127 -1.95 2.50 -5.31
CA LEU A 127 -0.74 2.63 -4.50
C LEU A 127 -1.08 3.36 -3.21
N CYS A 128 -0.73 2.77 -2.07
CA CYS A 128 -0.98 3.32 -0.73
C CYS A 128 0.34 3.52 0.00
N VAL A 129 0.66 4.77 0.33
CA VAL A 129 1.85 5.16 1.09
C VAL A 129 1.43 5.60 2.49
N PRO A 130 1.90 4.96 3.58
CA PRO A 130 1.54 5.35 4.92
C PRO A 130 2.09 6.74 5.25
N ILE A 131 1.27 7.57 5.87
CA ILE A 131 1.65 8.94 6.27
C ILE A 131 1.41 9.16 7.76
N ARG A 132 2.17 10.07 8.35
CA ARG A 132 1.94 10.59 9.69
C ARG A 132 0.92 11.72 9.61
N THR A 133 -0.04 11.71 10.53
CA THR A 133 -1.05 12.76 10.67
C THR A 133 -0.65 13.84 11.67
N GLU A 134 0.47 13.66 12.36
CA GLU A 134 1.01 14.68 13.27
C GLU A 134 1.54 15.88 12.48
N PRO A 135 1.25 17.11 12.92
CA PRO A 135 1.81 18.32 12.33
C PRO A 135 3.34 18.27 12.29
N ASP A 136 3.96 18.91 11.30
CA ASP A 136 5.40 19.08 11.29
C ASP A 136 5.82 20.09 12.38
N PRO A 137 6.54 19.69 13.44
CA PRO A 137 6.99 20.62 14.47
C PRO A 137 7.93 21.70 13.94
N ARG A 138 8.62 21.48 12.81
CA ARG A 138 9.44 22.50 12.15
C ARG A 138 8.61 23.56 11.41
N LYS A 139 7.35 23.25 11.06
CA LYS A 139 6.42 24.20 10.44
C LYS A 139 5.59 24.98 11.47
N LEU A 140 5.52 24.48 12.71
CA LEU A 140 4.90 25.20 13.83
C LEU A 140 5.74 26.41 14.30
N LEU A 141 7.03 26.46 13.96
CA LEU A 141 7.94 27.57 14.33
C LEU A 141 7.75 28.87 13.50
N HIS A 142 6.72 28.95 12.65
CA HIS A 142 6.41 30.15 11.87
C HIS A 142 5.11 30.87 12.27
N VAL A 143 4.46 30.46 13.36
CA VAL A 143 3.49 31.34 14.02
C VAL A 143 4.29 32.30 14.90
N ARG A 144 4.67 33.45 14.31
CA ARG A 144 5.22 34.57 15.07
C ARG A 144 4.12 35.13 15.96
N ASP A 145 4.50 35.41 17.21
CA ASP A 145 3.77 36.24 18.15
C ASP A 145 3.60 37.66 17.58
N GLU A 146 2.61 37.90 16.73
CA GLU A 146 2.21 39.25 16.30
C GLU A 146 0.69 39.35 16.27
N GLU A 147 0.12 39.77 17.42
CA GLU A 147 -0.98 40.73 17.58
C GLU A 147 -1.70 40.51 18.92
N LEU A 148 -1.06 40.95 20.00
CA LEU A 148 -1.75 41.39 21.22
C LEU A 148 -1.08 42.67 21.71
N GLU A 149 -1.07 43.70 20.86
CA GLU A 149 -1.00 45.07 21.35
C GLU A 149 -2.09 45.93 20.69
N LEU A 150 -2.92 46.47 21.59
CA LEU A 150 -3.68 47.72 21.50
C LEU A 150 -5.01 47.70 20.73
N ASP A 151 -6.09 47.67 21.49
CA ASP A 151 -6.94 48.86 21.50
C ASP A 151 -7.20 49.31 22.94
N SER A 152 -7.12 50.63 23.10
CA SER A 152 -6.99 51.49 24.29
C SER A 152 -8.00 51.34 25.44
#